data_AF-A0A2D9H5R3-F1
#
_entry.id   AF-A0A2D9H5R3-F1
#
_cell.length_a   1.000
_cell.length_b   1.000
_cell.length_c   1.000
_cell.angle_alpha   90.00
_cell.angle_beta   90.00
_cell.angle_gamma   90.00
#
_symmetry.space_group_name_H-M   'P 1'
#
loop_
_entity.id
_entity.type
_entity.pdbx_description
1 polymer ?
#
loop_
_entity_poly.entity_id
_entity_poly.type
_entity_poly.pdbx_seq_one_letter_code
_entity_poly.pdbx_strand_id
1 'polypeptide(L)'
;MRWAFKQNRLLFVGAFLLGVAAGVLALPAWRWSIIQLNQTKYSELTYRCDSAMRAHYQAKAQLQSEAEPSDVERLRQTELGLIDCQDYDILQKNLLILGLRESELGLMRLKAIEADADGLLDVVDAHEIRD
;
A
#
# COMPACT_ATOMS: atom_id res chain seq x y z
N MET A 1 32.05 -15.62 -48.62
CA MET A 1 30.58 -15.70 -48.44
C MET A 1 30.12 -16.31 -47.09
N ARG A 2 30.79 -17.32 -46.52
CA ARG A 2 30.37 -17.96 -45.23
C ARG A 2 30.50 -17.06 -43.97
N TRP A 3 31.35 -16.03 -44.01
CA TRP A 3 31.60 -15.13 -42.87
C TRP A 3 30.50 -14.08 -42.68
N ALA A 4 30.04 -13.44 -43.76
CA ALA A 4 28.90 -12.51 -43.74
C ALA A 4 27.60 -13.19 -43.28
N PHE A 5 27.39 -14.46 -43.63
CA PHE A 5 26.25 -15.25 -43.16
C PHE A 5 26.30 -15.57 -41.66
N LYS A 6 27.49 -15.78 -41.08
CA LYS A 6 27.66 -15.97 -39.63
C LYS A 6 27.44 -14.66 -38.86
N GLN A 7 27.89 -13.54 -39.40
CA GLN A 7 27.74 -12.22 -38.78
C GLN A 7 26.27 -11.76 -38.73
N ASN A 8 25.50 -11.95 -39.81
CA ASN A 8 24.06 -11.70 -39.79
C ASN A 8 23.33 -12.60 -38.76
N ARG A 9 23.68 -13.87 -38.66
CA ARG A 9 23.05 -14.78 -37.67
C ARG A 9 23.34 -14.37 -36.23
N LEU A 10 24.56 -13.90 -35.93
CA LEU A 10 24.91 -13.36 -34.61
C LEU A 10 24.10 -12.10 -34.27
N LEU A 11 23.91 -11.19 -35.22
CA LEU A 11 23.08 -10.00 -35.03
C LEU A 11 21.61 -10.35 -34.78
N PHE A 12 21.03 -11.29 -35.53
CA PHE A 12 19.65 -11.72 -35.32
C PHE A 12 19.44 -12.41 -33.98
N VAL A 13 20.37 -13.28 -33.57
CA VAL A 13 20.31 -13.93 -32.25
C VAL A 13 20.48 -12.89 -31.15
N GLY A 14 21.40 -11.93 -31.32
CA GLY A 14 21.58 -10.82 -30.38
C GLY A 14 20.31 -9.99 -30.21
N ALA A 15 19.68 -9.57 -31.31
CA ALA A 15 18.42 -8.81 -31.29
C ALA A 15 17.27 -9.60 -30.65
N PHE A 16 17.18 -10.90 -30.93
CA PHE A 16 16.18 -11.78 -30.32
C PHE A 16 16.37 -11.90 -28.80
N LEU A 17 17.60 -12.14 -28.34
CA LEU A 17 17.92 -12.21 -26.92
C LEU A 17 17.64 -10.88 -26.20
N LEU A 18 17.95 -9.75 -26.85
CA LEU A 18 17.63 -8.42 -26.34
C LEU A 18 16.12 -8.20 -26.21
N GLY A 19 15.34 -8.63 -27.20
CA GLY A 19 13.88 -8.58 -27.15
C GLY A 19 13.29 -9.43 -26.03
N VAL A 20 13.81 -10.65 -25.83
CA VAL A 20 13.43 -11.52 -24.71
C VAL A 20 13.78 -10.88 -23.38
N ALA A 21 15.00 -10.37 -23.22
CA ALA A 21 15.44 -9.72 -22.00
C ALA A 21 14.58 -8.47 -21.69
N ALA A 22 14.28 -7.64 -22.69
CA ALA A 22 13.41 -6.49 -22.55
C ALA A 22 12.00 -6.90 -22.11
N GLY A 23 11.42 -7.95 -22.72
CA GLY A 23 10.11 -8.46 -22.34
C GLY A 23 10.04 -9.00 -20.91
N VAL A 24 11.09 -9.72 -20.47
CA VAL A 24 11.17 -10.27 -19.11
C VAL A 24 11.34 -9.16 -18.06
N LEU A 25 12.08 -8.11 -18.38
CA LEU A 25 12.36 -7.00 -17.45
C LEU A 25 11.29 -5.92 -17.44
N ALA A 26 10.49 -5.78 -18.51
CA ALA A 26 9.48 -4.73 -18.62
C ALA A 26 8.42 -4.82 -17.51
N LEU A 27 7.85 -6.00 -17.27
CA LEU A 27 6.82 -6.20 -16.26
C LEU A 27 7.31 -5.93 -14.81
N PRO A 28 8.44 -6.48 -14.34
CA PRO A 28 8.92 -6.16 -13.00
C PRO A 28 9.33 -4.69 -12.86
N ALA A 29 9.92 -4.07 -13.89
CA ALA A 29 10.25 -2.64 -13.86
C ALA A 29 8.99 -1.77 -13.78
N TRP A 30 7.94 -2.14 -14.52
CA TRP A 30 6.63 -1.47 -14.47
C TRP A 30 6.00 -1.54 -13.09
N ARG A 31 5.91 -2.75 -12.50
CA ARG A 31 5.37 -2.95 -11.14
C ARG A 31 6.17 -2.17 -10.09
N TRP A 32 7.50 -2.25 -10.15
CA TRP A 32 8.36 -1.50 -9.24
C TRP A 32 8.11 0.01 -9.33
N SER A 33 7.94 0.53 -10.55
CA SER A 33 7.63 1.96 -10.77
C SER A 33 6.27 2.34 -10.15
N ILE A 34 5.23 1.53 -10.34
CA ILE A 34 3.91 1.79 -9.73
C ILE A 34 4.02 1.82 -8.20
N ILE A 35 4.74 0.87 -7.59
CA ILE A 35 4.94 0.83 -6.13
C ILE A 35 5.56 2.14 -5.65
N GLN A 36 6.69 2.55 -6.24
CA GLN A 36 7.41 3.74 -5.78
C GLN A 36 6.58 5.02 -5.91
N LEU A 37 5.78 5.15 -6.98
CA LEU A 37 4.94 6.32 -7.18
C LEU A 37 3.72 6.37 -6.24
N ASN A 38 3.25 5.22 -5.75
CA ASN A 38 2.03 5.14 -4.94
C ASN A 38 2.28 4.83 -3.46
N GLN A 39 3.49 4.44 -3.05
CA GLN A 39 3.79 4.01 -1.68
C GLN A 39 3.38 5.05 -0.64
N THR A 40 3.71 6.33 -0.83
CA THR A 40 3.40 7.38 0.14
C THR A 40 1.88 7.52 0.33
N LYS A 41 1.13 7.67 -0.77
CA LYS A 41 -0.34 7.79 -0.73
C LYS A 41 -0.99 6.53 -0.18
N TYR A 42 -0.49 5.36 -0.58
CA TYR A 42 -0.98 4.08 -0.07
C TYR A 42 -0.76 3.96 1.43
N SER A 43 0.38 4.45 1.94
CA SER A 43 0.69 4.44 3.37
C SER A 43 -0.23 5.37 4.16
N GLU A 44 -0.45 6.59 3.66
CA GLU A 44 -1.37 7.55 4.27
C GLU A 44 -2.80 7.01 4.36
N LEU A 45 -3.33 6.44 3.26
CA LEU A 45 -4.67 5.85 3.25
C LEU A 45 -4.78 4.59 4.12
N THR A 46 -3.70 3.79 4.21
CA THR A 46 -3.63 2.64 5.12
C THR A 46 -3.76 3.12 6.57
N TYR A 47 -3.00 4.15 6.95
CA TYR A 47 -3.05 4.73 8.30
C TYR A 47 -4.42 5.30 8.64
N ARG A 48 -5.00 6.11 7.74
CA ARG A 48 -6.33 6.70 7.96
C ARG A 48 -7.40 5.63 8.16
N CYS A 49 -7.39 4.57 7.35
CA CYS A 49 -8.31 3.46 7.53
C CYS A 49 -8.10 2.74 8.88
N ASP A 50 -6.87 2.43 9.28
CA ASP A 50 -6.60 1.81 10.60
C ASP A 50 -7.09 2.70 11.75
N SER A 51 -6.78 4.00 11.69
CA SER A 51 -7.20 4.99 12.69
C SER A 51 -8.73 5.08 12.77
N ALA A 52 -9.43 5.14 11.64
CA ALA A 52 -10.90 5.19 11.59
C ALA A 52 -11.53 3.91 12.17
N MET A 53 -11.00 2.73 11.79
CA MET A 53 -11.45 1.45 12.35
C MET A 53 -11.22 1.36 13.86
N ARG A 54 -10.07 1.83 14.35
CA ARG A 54 -9.72 1.83 15.77
C ARG A 54 -10.63 2.77 16.56
N ALA A 55 -10.87 3.98 16.06
CA ALA A 55 -11.79 4.93 16.68
C ALA A 55 -13.22 4.36 16.76
N HIS A 56 -13.71 3.76 15.68
CA HIS A 56 -15.01 3.10 15.67
C HIS A 56 -15.08 1.92 16.64
N TYR A 57 -14.04 1.09 16.72
CA TYR A 57 -13.95 -0.01 17.68
C TYR A 57 -14.03 0.48 19.13
N GLN A 58 -13.27 1.53 19.47
CA GLN A 58 -13.27 2.14 20.81
C GLN A 58 -14.62 2.75 21.15
N ALA A 59 -15.23 3.52 20.23
CA ALA A 59 -16.55 4.11 20.44
C ALA A 59 -17.63 3.03 20.67
N LYS A 60 -17.55 1.93 19.91
CA LYS A 60 -18.46 0.79 20.09
C LYS A 60 -18.26 0.10 21.44
N ALA A 61 -17.01 -0.10 21.87
CA ALA A 61 -16.71 -0.67 23.18
C ALA A 61 -17.21 0.21 24.32
N GLN A 62 -17.03 1.53 24.22
CA GLN A 62 -17.52 2.50 25.20
C GLN A 62 -19.03 2.41 25.37
N LEU A 63 -19.78 2.41 24.25
CA LEU A 63 -21.24 2.31 24.27
C LEU A 63 -21.75 0.99 24.90
N GLN A 64 -20.96 -0.08 24.79
CA GLN A 64 -21.29 -1.37 25.41
C GLN A 64 -21.05 -1.38 26.93
N SER A 65 -20.08 -0.60 27.43
CA SER A 65 -19.80 -0.49 28.86
C SER A 65 -20.71 0.51 29.57
N GLU A 66 -20.93 1.68 28.99
CA GLU A 66 -21.77 2.76 29.54
C GLU A 66 -22.47 3.46 28.38
N ALA A 67 -23.79 3.65 28.48
CA ALA A 67 -24.60 4.18 27.40
C ALA A 67 -25.17 5.55 27.75
N GLU A 68 -24.39 6.61 27.50
CA GLU A 68 -24.89 7.98 27.51
C GLU A 68 -25.32 8.42 26.10
N PRO A 69 -26.29 9.33 25.96
CA PRO A 69 -26.69 9.87 24.66
C PRO A 69 -25.51 10.44 23.85
N SER A 70 -24.49 10.97 24.53
CA SER A 70 -23.27 11.47 23.91
C SER A 70 -22.40 10.39 23.27
N ASP A 71 -22.48 9.15 23.73
CA ASP A 71 -21.70 8.02 23.17
C ASP A 71 -22.32 7.47 21.90
N VAL A 72 -23.65 7.54 21.78
CA VAL A 72 -24.36 7.21 20.53
C VAL A 72 -23.95 8.18 19.43
N GLU A 73 -23.90 9.48 19.73
CA GLU A 73 -23.47 10.48 18.76
C GLU A 73 -21.99 10.29 18.38
N ARG A 74 -21.13 10.01 19.37
CA ARG A 74 -19.71 9.70 19.13
C ARG A 74 -19.53 8.50 18.21
N LEU A 75 -20.26 7.41 18.44
CA LEU A 75 -20.24 6.24 17.57
C LEU A 75 -20.65 6.62 16.14
N ARG A 76 -21.74 7.37 15.98
CA ARG A 76 -22.20 7.85 14.67
C ARG A 76 -21.13 8.65 13.92
N GLN A 77 -20.39 9.52 14.62
CA GLN A 77 -19.28 10.26 14.01
C GLN A 77 -18.14 9.34 13.56
N THR A 78 -17.81 8.32 14.36
CA THR A 78 -16.78 7.34 13.96
C THR A 78 -17.23 6.45 12.79
N GLU A 79 -18.52 6.15 12.67
CA GLU A 79 -19.08 5.42 11.51
C GLU A 79 -18.95 6.23 10.22
N LEU A 80 -19.15 7.55 10.28
CA LEU A 80 -18.90 8.43 9.14
C LEU A 80 -17.41 8.43 8.76
N GLY A 81 -16.51 8.38 9.75
CA GLY A 81 -15.06 8.27 9.54
C GLY A 81 -14.62 7.00 8.81
N LEU A 82 -15.42 5.92 8.82
CA LEU A 82 -15.11 4.70 8.07
C LEU A 82 -15.10 4.90 6.55
N ILE A 83 -15.59 6.05 6.05
CA ILE A 83 -15.46 6.42 4.63
C ILE A 83 -13.99 6.44 4.17
N ASP A 84 -13.05 6.73 5.07
CA ASP A 84 -11.60 6.73 4.77
C ASP A 84 -11.09 5.34 4.32
N CYS A 85 -11.70 4.26 4.83
CA CYS A 85 -11.37 2.91 4.38
C CYS A 85 -11.78 2.66 2.92
N GLN A 86 -12.74 3.42 2.41
CA GLN A 86 -13.20 3.26 1.04
C GLN A 86 -12.22 3.85 0.03
N ASP A 87 -11.56 4.96 0.36
CA ASP A 87 -10.50 5.54 -0.46
C ASP A 87 -9.28 4.60 -0.54
N TYR A 88 -8.93 3.98 0.59
CA TYR A 88 -7.90 2.94 0.65
C TYR A 88 -8.23 1.74 -0.26
N ASP A 89 -9.45 1.19 -0.15
CA ASP A 89 -9.91 0.05 -0.94
C ASP A 89 -9.95 0.36 -2.45
N ILE A 90 -10.41 1.56 -2.84
CA ILE A 90 -10.40 2.02 -4.23
C ILE A 90 -8.98 2.07 -4.77
N LEU A 91 -8.04 2.67 -4.04
CA LEU A 91 -6.64 2.72 -4.48
C LEU A 91 -6.06 1.31 -4.60
N GLN A 92 -6.26 0.44 -3.61
CA GLN A 92 -5.78 -0.94 -3.63
C GLN A 92 -6.29 -1.69 -4.89
N LYS A 93 -7.58 -1.59 -5.19
CA LYS A 93 -8.17 -2.22 -6.38
C LYS A 93 -7.64 -1.63 -7.68
N ASN A 94 -7.46 -0.31 -7.76
CA ASN A 94 -6.86 0.32 -8.94
C ASN A 94 -5.43 -0.17 -9.17
N LEU A 95 -4.65 -0.34 -8.10
CA LEU A 95 -3.29 -0.86 -8.17
C LEU A 95 -3.25 -2.33 -8.64
N LEU A 96 -4.20 -3.17 -8.18
CA LEU A 96 -4.38 -4.53 -8.72
C LEU A 96 -4.67 -4.51 -10.22
N ILE A 97 -5.60 -3.65 -10.66
CA ILE A 97 -5.95 -3.49 -12.08
C ILE A 97 -4.74 -3.06 -12.91
N LEU A 98 -3.87 -2.20 -12.35
CA LEU A 98 -2.62 -1.77 -12.99
C LEU A 98 -1.52 -2.86 -13.03
N GLY A 99 -1.80 -4.04 -12.46
CA GLY A 99 -0.97 -5.23 -12.58
C GLY A 99 -0.13 -5.57 -11.37
N LEU A 100 -0.33 -4.88 -10.23
CA LEU A 100 0.25 -5.28 -8.95
C LEU A 100 -0.37 -6.57 -8.44
N ARG A 101 0.42 -7.33 -7.70
CA ARG A 101 -0.01 -8.57 -7.04
C ARG A 101 -0.41 -8.28 -5.60
N GLU A 102 -1.24 -9.15 -5.04
CA GLU A 102 -1.62 -9.09 -3.63
C GLU A 102 -0.41 -9.11 -2.69
N SER A 103 0.63 -9.87 -3.02
CA SER A 103 1.86 -9.89 -2.22
C SER A 103 2.63 -8.57 -2.25
N GLU A 104 2.55 -7.83 -3.36
CA GLU A 104 3.20 -6.52 -3.50
C GLU A 104 2.42 -5.46 -2.71
N LEU A 105 1.09 -5.48 -2.79
CA LEU A 105 0.22 -4.63 -1.96
C LEU A 105 0.36 -4.94 -0.48
N GLY A 106 0.47 -6.23 -0.12
CA GLY A 106 0.76 -6.67 1.24
C GLY A 106 2.09 -6.11 1.75
N LEU A 107 3.14 -6.12 0.92
CA LEU A 107 4.42 -5.50 1.26
C LEU A 107 4.31 -3.97 1.41
N MET A 108 3.56 -3.30 0.52
CA MET A 108 3.31 -1.86 0.63
C MET A 108 2.62 -1.51 1.95
N ARG A 109 1.65 -2.34 2.39
CA ARG A 109 0.95 -2.19 3.67
C ARG A 109 1.87 -2.43 4.87
N LEU A 110 2.69 -3.48 4.83
CA LEU A 110 3.68 -3.74 5.88
C LEU A 110 4.62 -2.55 6.05
N LYS A 111 5.15 -2.02 4.95
CA LYS A 111 5.99 -0.81 4.99
C LYS A 111 5.26 0.41 5.55
N ALA A 112 3.97 0.55 5.28
CA ALA A 112 3.16 1.64 5.84
C ALA A 112 3.05 1.52 7.37
N ILE A 113 2.77 0.32 7.86
CA ILE A 113 2.64 0.04 9.30
C ILE A 113 3.99 0.13 10.01
N GLU A 114 5.07 -0.36 9.40
CA GLU A 114 6.43 -0.31 9.97
C GLU A 114 6.99 1.11 9.99
N ALA A 115 6.75 1.91 8.94
CA ALA A 115 7.14 3.32 8.93
C ALA A 115 6.37 4.13 9.98
N ASP A 116 5.11 3.76 10.24
CA ASP A 116 4.35 4.31 11.35
C ASP A 116 4.87 3.81 12.69
N ALA A 117 5.36 2.58 12.84
CA ALA A 117 5.89 2.08 14.11
C ALA A 117 7.10 2.88 14.63
N ASP A 118 8.00 3.31 13.75
CA ASP A 118 9.10 4.21 14.14
C ASP A 118 8.58 5.60 14.54
N GLY A 119 7.61 6.16 13.81
CA GLY A 119 6.95 7.42 14.18
C GLY A 119 6.04 7.31 15.43
N LEU A 120 5.47 6.14 15.67
CA LEU A 120 4.61 5.80 16.80
C LEU A 120 5.46 5.69 18.05
N LEU A 121 6.68 5.14 17.98
CA LEU A 121 7.64 5.16 19.08
C LEU A 121 8.04 6.59 19.44
N ASP A 122 8.27 7.47 18.45
CA ASP A 122 8.59 8.88 18.71
C ASP A 122 7.40 9.65 19.31
N VAL A 123 6.18 9.38 18.85
CA VAL A 123 4.95 9.99 19.41
C VAL A 123 4.66 9.44 20.80
N VAL A 124 4.85 8.14 21.02
CA VAL A 124 4.73 7.50 22.34
C VAL A 124 5.78 8.06 23.29
N ASP A 125 7.06 8.14 22.93
CA ASP A 125 8.09 8.74 23.81
C ASP A 125 7.79 10.21 24.14
N ALA A 126 7.21 10.96 23.21
CA ALA A 126 6.80 12.35 23.44
C ALA A 126 5.52 12.52 24.29
N HIS A 127 4.66 11.50 24.38
CA HIS A 127 3.35 11.58 25.06
C HIS A 127 3.16 10.57 26.18
N GLU A 128 4.11 9.66 26.39
CA GLU A 128 4.14 8.77 27.53
C GLU A 128 4.35 9.63 28.77
N ILE A 129 3.35 9.64 29.65
CA ILE A 129 3.48 10.24 30.98
C ILE A 129 4.46 9.36 31.75
N ARG A 130 5.68 9.87 31.91
CA ARG A 130 6.73 9.23 32.70
C ARG A 130 6.50 9.61 34.16
N ASP A 131 6.30 8.59 35.00
CA ASP A 131 6.21 8.72 36.46
C ASP A 131 7.50 9.32 37.07
#